data_AF-A0A8T6S3R4-F1
#
_entry.id   AF-A0A8T6S3R4-F1
#
_cell.length_a   1.000
_cell.length_b   1.000
_cell.length_c   1.000
_cell.angle_alpha   90.00
_cell.angle_beta   90.00
_cell.angle_gamma   90.00
#
_symmetry.space_group_name_H-M   'P 1'
#
loop_
_entity.id
_entity.type
_entity.pdbx_description
1 polymer ?
#
loop_
_entity_poly.entity_id
_entity_poly.type
_entity_poly.pdbx_seq_one_letter_code
_entity_poly.pdbx_strand_id
1 'polypeptide(L)'
;MAKRGKKTSKASGWTFLEQVFAVIIVLLVIVAAYAFLVREEVVEVGSIETYQGALDLRAGDAINSTHSFSRTLKEEYQVHVRYNVPSAGIQIQPIVHFRVWNETTGKELFKETTQARYDKNIRLDSEDAGHYEFVWWVEADAGAGASRVDYEVLIQPTEKLFEKRT
;
A
#
# COMPACT_ATOMS: atom_id res chain seq x y z
N MET A 1 60.77 59.38 36.71
CA MET A 1 60.19 58.53 35.63
C MET A 1 60.44 57.07 35.97
N ALA A 2 59.40 56.29 36.31
CA ALA A 2 59.52 54.85 36.52
C ALA A 2 58.69 54.13 35.44
N LYS A 3 59.37 53.34 34.58
CA LYS A 3 58.72 52.56 33.52
C LYS A 3 58.07 51.31 34.14
N ARG A 4 56.75 51.25 34.01
CA ARG A 4 55.85 50.16 34.42
C ARG A 4 56.16 48.91 33.57
N GLY A 5 56.62 47.83 34.21
CA GLY A 5 56.83 46.53 33.55
C GLY A 5 55.51 45.93 33.07
N LYS A 6 55.37 45.73 31.75
CA LYS A 6 54.29 44.96 31.13
C LYS A 6 54.45 43.48 31.52
N LYS A 7 53.52 42.95 32.33
CA LYS A 7 53.33 41.50 32.45
C LYS A 7 52.73 41.01 31.14
N THR A 8 53.47 40.21 30.39
CA THR A 8 52.98 39.47 29.24
C THR A 8 52.17 38.27 29.76
N SER A 9 50.85 38.33 29.63
CA SER A 9 50.01 37.15 29.80
C SER A 9 50.24 36.22 28.62
N LYS A 10 50.92 35.09 28.84
CA LYS A 10 50.87 33.98 27.88
C LYS A 10 49.43 33.47 27.85
N ALA A 11 48.87 33.33 26.65
CA ALA A 11 47.63 32.59 26.46
C ALA A 11 47.85 31.17 26.99
N SER A 12 47.07 30.76 28.00
CA SER A 12 47.07 29.38 28.48
C SER A 12 46.43 28.53 27.41
N GLY A 13 47.26 27.82 26.65
CA GLY A 13 46.80 26.75 25.76
C GLY A 13 46.08 25.69 26.58
N TRP A 14 45.09 25.06 25.94
CA TRP A 14 44.32 23.99 26.56
C TRP A 14 45.24 22.88 27.04
N THR A 15 44.96 22.39 28.23
CA THR A 15 45.64 21.22 28.78
C THR A 15 45.34 19.99 27.93
N PHE A 16 46.25 19.01 27.92
CA PHE A 16 46.06 17.74 27.20
C PHE A 16 44.74 17.05 27.58
N LEU A 17 44.34 17.15 28.85
CA LEU A 17 43.09 16.57 29.33
C LEU A 17 41.85 17.26 28.72
N GLU A 18 41.87 18.60 28.59
CA GLU A 18 40.79 19.36 27.95
C GLU A 18 40.67 19.05 26.46
N GLN A 19 41.79 18.80 25.78
CA GLN A 19 41.80 18.36 24.38
C GLN A 19 41.16 16.97 24.22
N VAL A 20 41.48 16.03 25.11
CA VAL A 20 40.89 14.68 25.09
C VAL A 20 39.38 14.73 25.34
N PHE A 21 38.92 15.54 26.31
CA PHE A 21 37.49 15.72 26.56
C PHE A 21 36.76 16.32 25.36
N ALA A 22 37.35 17.33 24.69
CA ALA A 22 36.74 17.92 23.50
C ALA A 22 36.57 16.89 22.37
N VAL A 23 37.57 16.04 22.13
CA VAL A 23 37.50 14.98 21.10
C VAL A 23 36.41 13.96 21.43
N ILE A 24 36.30 13.54 22.69
CA ILE A 24 35.26 12.59 23.12
C ILE A 24 33.86 13.19 22.91
N ILE A 25 33.66 14.46 23.28
CA ILE A 25 32.38 15.15 23.08
C ILE A 25 32.03 15.24 21.60
N VAL A 26 32.99 15.60 20.74
CA VAL A 26 32.76 15.68 19.29
C VAL A 26 32.40 14.31 18.71
N LEU A 27 33.10 13.25 19.12
CA LEU A 27 32.78 11.89 18.68
C LEU A 27 31.38 11.45 19.12
N LEU A 28 30.99 11.74 20.36
CA LEU A 28 29.65 11.43 20.86
C LEU A 28 28.56 12.20 20.11
N VAL A 29 28.79 13.47 19.76
CA VAL A 29 27.87 14.28 18.96
C VAL A 29 27.74 13.73 17.54
N ILE A 30 28.85 13.32 16.92
CA ILE A 30 28.82 12.71 15.58
C ILE A 30 28.06 11.38 15.61
N VAL A 31 28.33 10.52 16.59
CA VAL A 31 27.64 9.23 16.75
C VAL A 31 26.15 9.44 17.02
N ALA A 32 25.78 10.40 17.87
CA ALA A 32 24.38 10.74 18.13
C ALA A 32 23.69 11.34 16.90
N ALA A 33 24.37 12.19 16.14
CA ALA A 33 23.85 12.77 14.90
C ALA A 33 23.68 11.69 13.81
N TYR A 34 24.64 10.76 13.69
CA TYR A 34 24.51 9.60 12.80
C TYR A 34 23.39 8.67 13.26
N ALA A 35 23.26 8.38 14.55
CA ALA A 35 22.15 7.58 15.07
C ALA A 35 20.79 8.27 14.89
N PHE A 36 20.76 9.60 14.89
CA PHE A 36 19.54 10.36 14.60
C PHE A 36 19.21 10.40 13.10
N LEU A 37 20.22 10.49 12.23
CA LEU A 37 20.06 10.38 10.77
C LEU A 37 19.75 8.96 10.31
N VAL A 38 20.20 7.96 11.07
CA VAL A 38 19.88 6.52 10.90
C VAL A 38 18.72 6.13 11.81
N ARG A 39 17.82 7.08 12.14
CA ARG A 39 16.43 6.67 12.40
C ARG A 39 15.94 6.14 11.07
N GLU A 40 15.98 4.82 10.96
CA GLU A 40 15.34 4.03 9.92
C GLU A 40 14.09 4.76 9.46
N GLU A 41 14.15 5.28 8.25
CA GLU A 41 12.97 5.48 7.44
C GLU A 41 12.43 4.06 7.26
N VAL A 42 11.62 3.63 8.23
CA VAL A 42 10.77 2.46 8.07
C VAL A 42 9.80 2.89 6.98
N VAL A 43 10.23 2.71 5.73
CA VAL A 43 9.34 2.71 4.58
C VAL A 43 8.33 1.63 4.94
N GLU A 44 7.12 2.05 5.27
CA GLU A 44 6.03 1.15 5.61
C GLU A 44 5.61 0.47 4.31
N VAL A 45 6.44 -0.48 3.85
CA VAL A 45 6.22 -1.17 2.59
C VAL A 45 4.87 -1.87 2.74
N GLY A 46 3.86 -1.41 1.98
CA GLY A 46 2.46 -1.74 2.23
C GLY A 46 2.23 -3.25 2.45
N SER A 47 1.32 -3.62 3.33
CA SER A 47 0.99 -5.04 3.54
C SER A 47 0.36 -5.64 2.29
N ILE A 48 0.63 -6.93 2.07
CA ILE A 48 -0.19 -7.73 1.15
C ILE A 48 -1.54 -7.93 1.84
N GLU A 49 -2.62 -7.56 1.17
CA GLU A 49 -3.98 -7.62 1.71
C GLU A 49 -4.84 -8.51 0.81
N THR A 50 -5.64 -9.38 1.43
CA THR A 50 -6.56 -10.28 0.72
C THR A 50 -7.98 -10.04 1.20
N TYR A 51 -8.87 -9.73 0.26
CA TYR A 51 -10.29 -9.57 0.47
C TYR A 51 -11.02 -10.71 -0.21
N GLN A 52 -11.86 -11.43 0.52
CA GLN A 52 -12.65 -12.53 -0.01
C GLN A 52 -14.12 -12.31 0.31
N GLY A 53 -15.00 -12.76 -0.58
CA GLY A 53 -16.43 -12.73 -0.33
C GLY A 53 -17.19 -13.62 -1.29
N ALA A 54 -18.51 -13.66 -1.10
CA ALA A 54 -19.42 -14.45 -1.89
C ALA A 54 -20.65 -13.62 -2.27
N LEU A 55 -20.99 -13.63 -3.55
CA LEU A 55 -22.18 -12.98 -4.09
C LEU A 55 -23.24 -14.05 -4.31
N ASP A 56 -24.28 -14.02 -3.49
CA ASP A 56 -25.41 -14.94 -3.59
C ASP A 56 -26.38 -14.48 -4.70
N LEU A 57 -26.87 -15.45 -5.47
CA LEU A 57 -27.84 -15.27 -6.55
C LEU A 57 -29.17 -15.87 -6.12
N ARG A 58 -30.23 -15.08 -6.15
CA ARG A 58 -31.60 -15.52 -5.90
C ARG A 58 -32.40 -15.45 -7.20
N ALA A 59 -33.27 -16.42 -7.40
CA ALA A 59 -34.16 -16.41 -8.55
C ALA A 59 -35.19 -15.27 -8.38
N GLY A 60 -35.36 -14.43 -9.42
CA GLY A 60 -36.40 -13.39 -9.47
C GLY A 60 -35.95 -11.94 -9.25
N ASP A 61 -34.70 -11.68 -8.86
CA ASP A 61 -34.18 -10.32 -8.64
C ASP A 61 -33.28 -9.86 -9.81
N ALA A 62 -33.44 -8.60 -10.24
CA ALA A 62 -32.70 -8.00 -11.37
C ALA A 62 -31.25 -7.63 -11.04
N ILE A 63 -30.96 -7.33 -9.77
CA ILE A 63 -29.61 -7.18 -9.20
C ILE A 63 -29.61 -8.03 -7.95
N ASN A 64 -28.80 -9.07 -7.95
CA ASN A 64 -28.92 -10.12 -6.94
C ASN A 64 -28.08 -9.84 -5.69
N SER A 65 -26.84 -9.41 -5.89
CA SER A 65 -25.95 -9.06 -4.79
C SER A 65 -24.88 -8.09 -5.27
N THR A 66 -24.54 -7.14 -4.40
CA THR A 66 -23.47 -6.16 -4.60
C THR A 66 -22.60 -6.11 -3.37
N HIS A 67 -21.30 -6.29 -3.53
CA HIS A 67 -20.31 -6.08 -2.48
C HIS A 67 -19.40 -4.92 -2.87
N SER A 68 -19.05 -4.08 -1.91
CA SER A 68 -18.02 -3.06 -2.10
C SER A 68 -17.13 -2.92 -0.88
N PHE A 69 -15.91 -2.46 -1.11
CA PHE A 69 -15.02 -1.99 -0.06
C PHE A 69 -14.15 -0.86 -0.59
N SER A 70 -13.68 -0.01 0.32
CA SER A 70 -12.82 1.11 -0.03
C SER A 70 -11.46 1.01 0.61
N ARG A 71 -10.42 1.50 -0.09
CA ARG A 71 -9.04 1.45 0.37
C ARG A 71 -8.27 2.67 -0.11
N THR A 72 -7.43 3.23 0.76
CA THR A 72 -6.46 4.26 0.38
C THR A 72 -5.13 3.61 0.01
N LEU A 73 -4.63 3.89 -1.19
CA LEU A 73 -3.34 3.43 -1.70
C LEU A 73 -2.47 4.66 -2.01
N LYS A 74 -1.27 4.71 -1.43
CA LYS A 74 -0.38 5.89 -1.50
C LYS A 74 0.80 5.73 -2.46
N GLU A 75 1.03 4.52 -2.93
CA GLU A 75 2.21 4.12 -3.72
C GLU A 75 1.75 3.25 -4.89
N GLU A 76 2.70 2.63 -5.60
CA GLU A 76 2.40 1.71 -6.68
C GLU A 76 1.92 0.35 -6.14
N TYR A 77 0.76 -0.12 -6.62
CA TYR A 77 0.19 -1.40 -6.22
C TYR A 77 -0.18 -2.25 -7.43
N GLN A 78 -0.06 -3.57 -7.26
CA GLN A 78 -0.70 -4.54 -8.13
C GLN A 78 -1.95 -5.09 -7.42
N VAL A 79 -3.08 -5.01 -8.10
CA VAL A 79 -4.35 -5.61 -7.67
C VAL A 79 -4.60 -6.85 -8.50
N HIS A 80 -4.61 -8.01 -7.87
CA HIS A 80 -4.94 -9.28 -8.48
C HIS A 80 -6.39 -9.65 -8.13
N VAL A 81 -7.21 -9.76 -9.16
CA VAL A 81 -8.63 -10.06 -9.05
C VAL A 81 -8.89 -11.46 -9.55
N ARG A 82 -9.58 -12.25 -8.74
CA ARG A 82 -10.01 -13.60 -9.08
C ARG A 82 -11.46 -13.81 -8.70
N TYR A 83 -12.21 -14.48 -9.55
CA TYR A 83 -13.48 -15.05 -9.14
C TYR A 83 -13.77 -16.35 -9.88
N ASN A 84 -14.52 -17.21 -9.20
CA ASN A 84 -14.92 -18.49 -9.72
C ASN A 84 -16.44 -18.56 -9.76
N VAL A 85 -16.99 -18.70 -10.96
CA VAL A 85 -18.41 -18.98 -11.15
C VAL A 85 -18.56 -20.50 -11.21
N PRO A 86 -19.10 -21.16 -10.18
CA PRO A 86 -19.31 -22.60 -10.22
C PRO A 86 -20.29 -22.95 -11.34
N SER A 87 -19.87 -23.83 -12.24
CA SER A 87 -20.65 -24.27 -13.41
C SER A 87 -21.63 -25.42 -13.10
N ALA A 88 -21.74 -25.83 -11.84
CA ALA A 88 -22.45 -27.05 -11.45
C ALA A 88 -23.98 -26.90 -11.57
N GLY A 89 -24.52 -27.28 -12.74
CA GLY A 89 -25.95 -27.48 -12.95
C GLY A 89 -26.76 -26.24 -13.29
N ILE A 90 -26.12 -25.09 -13.51
CA ILE A 90 -26.80 -23.85 -13.87
C ILE A 90 -26.90 -23.76 -15.40
N GLN A 91 -28.13 -23.71 -15.91
CA GLN A 91 -28.40 -23.62 -17.35
C GLN A 91 -28.03 -22.24 -17.93
N ILE A 92 -27.93 -21.22 -17.06
CA ILE A 92 -27.58 -19.83 -17.40
C ILE A 92 -26.42 -19.40 -16.51
N GLN A 93 -25.31 -18.94 -17.10
CA GLN A 93 -24.17 -18.44 -16.33
C GLN A 93 -24.45 -17.02 -15.82
N PRO A 94 -24.22 -16.72 -14.53
CA PRO A 94 -24.38 -15.37 -14.01
C PRO A 94 -23.35 -14.42 -14.64
N ILE A 95 -23.76 -13.17 -14.85
CA ILE A 95 -22.89 -12.10 -15.33
C ILE A 95 -22.30 -11.40 -14.11
N VAL A 96 -20.98 -11.49 -13.95
CA VAL A 96 -20.27 -10.81 -12.87
C VAL A 96 -19.67 -9.54 -13.44
N HIS A 97 -19.91 -8.44 -12.74
CA HIS A 97 -19.32 -7.15 -13.02
C HIS A 97 -18.36 -6.75 -11.91
N PHE A 98 -17.26 -6.14 -12.30
CA PHE A 98 -16.28 -5.59 -11.38
C PHE A 98 -15.84 -4.22 -11.83
N ARG A 99 -15.72 -3.29 -10.88
CA ARG A 99 -15.24 -1.92 -11.10
C ARG A 99 -14.22 -1.52 -10.02
N VAL A 100 -13.17 -0.83 -10.47
CA VAL A 100 -12.26 -0.06 -9.60
C VAL A 100 -12.43 1.42 -9.94
N TRP A 101 -12.89 2.18 -8.95
CA TRP A 101 -13.09 3.62 -9.05
C TRP A 101 -12.12 4.34 -8.12
N ASN A 102 -11.40 5.32 -8.64
CA ASN A 102 -10.58 6.22 -7.83
C ASN A 102 -11.42 7.43 -7.45
N GLU A 103 -11.87 7.49 -6.20
CA GLU A 103 -12.69 8.59 -5.68
C GLU A 103 -11.92 9.90 -5.60
N THR A 104 -10.60 9.84 -5.40
CA THR A 104 -9.76 11.04 -5.31
C THR A 104 -9.64 11.75 -6.66
N THR A 105 -9.44 10.99 -7.74
CA THR A 105 -9.34 11.55 -9.09
C THR A 105 -10.68 11.61 -9.82
N GLY A 106 -11.71 10.93 -9.30
CA GLY A 106 -13.01 10.80 -9.94
C GLY A 106 -12.94 10.00 -11.25
N LYS A 107 -12.07 8.99 -11.32
CA LYS A 107 -11.84 8.20 -12.54
C LYS A 107 -12.17 6.73 -12.33
N GLU A 108 -12.80 6.13 -13.35
CA GLU A 108 -12.92 4.68 -13.47
C GLU A 108 -11.62 4.17 -14.07
N LEU A 109 -10.84 3.43 -13.28
CA LEU A 109 -9.57 2.87 -13.74
C LEU A 109 -9.76 1.49 -14.35
N PHE A 110 -10.78 0.78 -13.89
CA PHE A 110 -11.06 -0.55 -14.36
C PHE A 110 -12.54 -0.88 -14.31
N LYS A 111 -13.03 -1.52 -15.37
CA LYS A 111 -14.34 -2.12 -15.42
C LYS A 111 -14.31 -3.36 -16.30
N GLU A 112 -14.87 -4.45 -15.79
CA GLU A 112 -15.00 -5.71 -16.53
C GLU A 112 -16.38 -6.31 -16.29
N THR A 113 -16.82 -7.10 -17.25
CA THR A 113 -18.06 -7.87 -17.20
C THR A 113 -17.81 -9.22 -17.85
N THR A 114 -17.91 -10.32 -17.10
CA THR A 114 -17.79 -11.67 -17.67
C THR A 114 -18.65 -12.72 -16.97
N GLN A 115 -18.99 -13.76 -17.73
CA GLN A 115 -19.83 -14.90 -17.35
C GLN A 115 -19.00 -16.14 -16.94
N ALA A 116 -17.68 -16.10 -17.11
CA ALA A 116 -16.79 -17.22 -16.85
C ALA A 116 -15.84 -16.95 -15.67
N ARG A 117 -15.06 -17.98 -15.28
CA ARG A 117 -13.92 -17.80 -14.37
C ARG A 117 -13.04 -16.68 -14.86
N TYR A 118 -12.63 -15.82 -13.93
CA TYR A 118 -11.81 -14.66 -14.22
C TYR A 118 -10.62 -14.61 -13.28
N ASP A 119 -9.46 -14.27 -13.84
CA ASP A 119 -8.19 -14.16 -13.14
C ASP A 119 -7.36 -13.10 -13.87
N LYS A 120 -7.22 -11.90 -13.29
CA LYS A 120 -6.53 -10.78 -13.94
C LYS A 120 -5.75 -9.93 -12.95
N ASN A 121 -4.59 -9.48 -13.40
CA ASN A 121 -3.77 -8.50 -12.70
C ASN A 121 -4.04 -7.09 -13.26
N ILE A 122 -4.28 -6.15 -12.36
CA ILE A 122 -4.45 -4.72 -12.63
C ILE A 122 -3.28 -4.01 -11.95
N ARG A 123 -2.62 -3.12 -12.68
CA ARG A 123 -1.57 -2.26 -12.12
C ARG A 123 -2.18 -0.91 -11.80
N LEU A 124 -1.93 -0.42 -10.59
CA LEU A 124 -2.29 0.92 -10.14
C LEU A 124 -0.99 1.70 -9.97
N ASP A 125 -0.72 2.61 -10.89
CA ASP A 125 0.50 3.39 -10.90
C ASP A 125 0.47 4.47 -9.81
N SER A 126 1.64 4.98 -9.41
CA SER A 126 1.75 6.00 -8.36
C SER A 126 1.00 7.30 -8.69
N GLU A 127 0.80 7.59 -9.99
CA GLU A 127 0.02 8.74 -10.47
C GLU A 127 -1.46 8.62 -10.12
N ASP A 128 -1.95 7.41 -9.87
CA ASP A 128 -3.32 7.13 -9.47
C ASP A 128 -3.50 7.10 -7.94
N ALA A 129 -2.46 7.33 -7.15
CA ALA A 129 -2.54 7.27 -5.68
C ALA A 129 -3.75 8.06 -5.13
N GLY A 130 -4.48 7.45 -4.21
CA GLY A 130 -5.76 7.99 -3.76
C GLY A 130 -6.61 7.01 -2.96
N HIS A 131 -7.87 7.39 -2.79
CA HIS A 131 -8.91 6.56 -2.21
C HIS A 131 -9.68 5.84 -3.30
N TYR A 132 -9.75 4.52 -3.21
CA TYR A 132 -10.34 3.65 -4.20
C TYR A 132 -11.58 2.96 -3.64
N GLU A 133 -12.59 2.81 -4.48
CA GLU A 133 -13.75 1.96 -4.27
C GLU A 133 -13.67 0.76 -5.21
N PHE A 134 -13.73 -0.44 -4.64
CA PHE A 134 -13.81 -1.71 -5.35
C PHE A 134 -15.25 -2.21 -5.26
N VAL A 135 -15.92 -2.39 -6.40
CA VAL A 135 -17.34 -2.77 -6.45
C VAL A 135 -17.53 -4.01 -7.30
N TRP A 136 -18.27 -4.96 -6.76
CA TRP A 136 -18.63 -6.23 -7.37
C TRP A 136 -20.14 -6.34 -7.39
N TRP A 137 -20.74 -6.71 -8.50
CA TRP A 137 -22.14 -7.07 -8.52
C TRP A 137 -22.40 -8.17 -9.53
N VAL A 138 -23.47 -8.93 -9.28
CA VAL A 138 -23.86 -10.02 -10.17
C VAL A 138 -25.28 -9.80 -10.66
N GLU A 139 -25.43 -9.92 -11.97
CA GLU A 139 -26.71 -9.99 -12.66
C GLU A 139 -26.95 -11.47 -13.01
N ALA A 140 -28.09 -12.02 -12.62
CA ALA A 140 -28.53 -13.32 -13.11
C ALA A 140 -29.89 -13.15 -13.78
N ASP A 141 -30.12 -13.91 -14.86
CA ASP A 141 -31.44 -13.98 -15.47
C ASP A 141 -32.39 -14.67 -14.49
N ALA A 142 -33.64 -14.18 -14.41
CA ALA A 142 -34.61 -14.48 -13.36
C ALA A 142 -35.05 -15.96 -13.24
N GLY A 143 -34.49 -16.85 -14.08
CA GLY A 143 -34.76 -18.29 -14.09
C GLY A 143 -33.62 -19.18 -13.58
N ALA A 144 -32.44 -18.63 -13.27
CA ALA A 144 -31.33 -19.42 -12.75
C ALA A 144 -31.58 -19.75 -11.27
N GLY A 145 -31.56 -21.03 -10.91
CA GLY A 145 -31.66 -21.47 -9.51
C GLY A 145 -30.61 -20.80 -8.62
N ALA A 146 -30.80 -20.88 -7.30
CA ALA A 146 -29.89 -20.25 -6.35
C ALA A 146 -28.44 -20.67 -6.62
N SER A 147 -27.57 -19.68 -6.80
CA SER A 147 -26.16 -19.86 -7.14
C SER A 147 -25.31 -18.91 -6.30
N ARG A 148 -24.00 -19.13 -6.29
CA ARG A 148 -23.04 -18.37 -5.50
C ARG A 148 -21.79 -18.13 -6.32
N VAL A 149 -21.30 -16.89 -6.32
CA VAL A 149 -20.02 -16.51 -6.94
C VAL A 149 -19.04 -16.14 -5.85
N ASP A 150 -17.97 -16.92 -5.68
CA ASP A 150 -16.88 -16.57 -4.78
C ASP A 150 -15.85 -15.68 -5.49
N TYR A 151 -15.40 -14.63 -4.80
CA TYR A 151 -14.37 -13.71 -5.30
C TYR A 151 -13.24 -13.52 -4.30
N GLU A 152 -12.07 -13.19 -4.84
CA GLU A 152 -10.86 -12.84 -4.11
C GLU A 152 -10.18 -11.63 -4.77
N VAL A 153 -9.72 -10.71 -3.94
CA VAL A 153 -8.94 -9.54 -4.33
C VAL A 153 -7.68 -9.52 -3.50
N LEU A 154 -6.53 -9.59 -4.17
CA LEU A 154 -5.24 -9.48 -3.55
C LEU A 154 -4.64 -8.13 -3.95
N ILE A 155 -4.34 -7.30 -2.96
CA ILE A 155 -3.68 -6.00 -3.15
C ILE A 155 -2.27 -6.12 -2.60
N GLN A 156 -1.26 -5.86 -3.42
CA GLN A 156 0.15 -5.96 -3.02
C GLN A 156 0.95 -4.77 -3.55
N PRO A 157 1.86 -4.18 -2.77
CA PRO A 157 2.74 -3.13 -3.29
C PRO A 157 3.67 -3.73 -4.36
N THR A 158 3.95 -2.96 -5.40
CA THR A 158 4.82 -3.43 -6.47
C THR A 158 6.26 -3.60 -6.00
N GLU A 159 6.73 -2.78 -5.03
CA GLU A 159 8.10 -2.87 -4.50
C GLU A 159 8.43 -4.24 -3.86
N LYS A 160 7.48 -4.87 -3.17
CA LYS A 160 7.65 -6.22 -2.59
C LYS A 160 7.79 -7.34 -3.62
N LEU A 161 7.37 -7.11 -4.87
CA LEU A 161 7.56 -8.09 -5.95
C LEU A 161 9.01 -8.14 -6.43
N PHE A 162 9.77 -7.05 -6.23
CA PHE A 162 11.17 -6.95 -6.67
C PHE A 162 12.15 -7.51 -5.65
N GLU A 163 11.89 -7.40 -4.34
CA GLU A 163 12.76 -8.01 -3.30
C GLU A 163 12.77 -9.55 -3.35
N LYS A 164 11.70 -10.18 -3.85
CA LYS A 164 11.60 -11.65 -3.94
C LYS A 164 12.39 -12.25 -5.11
N ARG A 165 13.10 -11.44 -5.90
CA ARG A 165 13.93 -11.85 -7.03
C ARG A 165 15.41 -11.48 -6.81
N THR A 166 16.00 -11.97 -5.73
CA THR A 166 17.47 -12.05 -5.53
C THR A 166 17.78 -13.24 -4.66
#